data_AF-A0A951WDF9-F1
#
_entry.id   AF-A0A951WDF9-F1
#
_cell.length_a   1.000
_cell.length_b   1.000
_cell.length_c   1.000
_cell.angle_alpha   90.00
_cell.angle_beta   90.00
_cell.angle_gamma   90.00
#
_symmetry.space_group_name_H-M   'P 1'
#
loop_
_entity.id
_entity.type
_entity.pdbx_description
1 polymer ?
#
loop_
_entity_poly.entity_id
_entity_poly.type
_entity_poly.pdbx_seq_one_letter_code
_entity_poly.pdbx_strand_id
1 'polypeptide(L)'
;MKKKIFVLDTSVILFDHKSILNFEEHDIVIPITVLEELDTMKKGNDTKNYEAREFIRFLDKASKDYPVQDWIPLPGEGRGAFKIVMETNGLEKSAVKIYGSESNDNKILNSCMIVKKNEPKRESILISKDVNLRLKAKAIGIKAEDYETGKILNVDNLPTGITTYTDFDQEIIDNLYKDFSVPLDVIQDKMEIYPNAYYILQGDKSSSLAYYNPFEQQLERVNKQTIFNIKPKNAEQAFAIHAILKKEIKLIALHGVAGTGKTLIALAGAMAQKRDFKQIYLSRPIVPLSNKDIGYLPGDIKSKIDPYMQPLWDNLKYIQYQFDEQDKEYKQINLMVEQEKLLITPLAYIRGRSLSDVIFIVDEAQNLTPHEVKTIITRAGENTKFIFTGDIKQIDTPYLDEQSNGLSYLVDKVQGQQLFAHIQLVKGERSELANLANELL
;
A
#
# COMPACT_ATOMS: atom_id res chain seq x y z
N MET A 1 18.80 7.76 -27.89
CA MET A 1 19.84 7.24 -26.96
C MET A 1 20.45 5.96 -27.54
N LYS A 2 21.61 5.49 -27.07
CA LYS A 2 22.13 4.17 -27.49
C LYS A 2 21.37 3.07 -26.74
N LYS A 3 20.91 2.03 -27.46
CA LYS A 3 20.21 0.88 -26.89
C LYS A 3 21.10 0.14 -25.89
N LYS A 4 20.73 0.14 -24.61
CA LYS A 4 21.45 -0.55 -23.52
C LYS A 4 21.06 -2.02 -23.42
N ILE A 5 21.79 -2.78 -22.60
CA ILE A 5 21.46 -4.15 -22.21
C ILE A 5 21.32 -4.22 -20.70
N PHE A 6 20.17 -4.65 -20.21
CA PHE A 6 19.96 -4.90 -18.79
C PHE A 6 20.05 -6.39 -18.50
N VAL A 7 20.83 -6.78 -17.51
CA VAL A 7 20.88 -8.17 -17.02
C VAL A 7 20.04 -8.24 -15.75
N LEU A 8 19.04 -9.11 -15.71
CA LEU A 8 18.15 -9.21 -14.56
C LEU A 8 18.64 -10.24 -13.55
N ASP A 9 18.48 -9.90 -12.28
CA ASP A 9 18.59 -10.81 -11.15
C ASP A 9 17.20 -11.40 -10.78
N THR A 10 17.20 -12.57 -10.14
CA THR A 10 16.00 -13.27 -9.68
C THR A 10 15.17 -12.40 -8.74
N SER A 11 15.82 -11.60 -7.88
CA SER A 11 15.13 -10.71 -6.93
C SER A 11 14.18 -9.70 -7.62
N VAL A 12 14.51 -9.29 -8.84
CA VAL A 12 13.71 -8.35 -9.64
C VAL A 12 12.43 -9.02 -10.14
N ILE A 13 12.57 -10.24 -10.63
CA ILE A 13 11.45 -11.01 -11.17
C ILE A 13 10.51 -11.48 -10.06
N LEU A 14 11.06 -11.90 -8.92
CA LEU A 14 10.27 -12.26 -7.75
C LEU A 14 9.53 -11.07 -7.13
N PHE A 15 9.97 -9.84 -7.41
CA PHE A 15 9.27 -8.62 -7.00
C PHE A 15 8.16 -8.26 -8.00
N ASP A 16 8.41 -8.42 -9.30
CA ASP A 16 7.45 -8.13 -10.37
C ASP A 16 7.73 -9.00 -11.61
N HIS A 17 6.83 -9.94 -11.91
CA HIS A 17 6.91 -10.80 -13.10
C HIS A 17 6.76 -10.02 -14.41
N LYS A 18 6.27 -8.77 -14.37
CA LYS A 18 6.22 -7.88 -15.54
C LYS A 18 7.45 -7.02 -15.69
N SER A 19 8.45 -7.18 -14.82
CA SER A 19 9.67 -6.36 -14.82
C SER A 19 10.36 -6.28 -16.17
N ILE A 20 10.38 -7.38 -16.91
CA ILE A 20 10.95 -7.45 -18.26
C ILE A 20 10.29 -6.50 -19.26
N LEU A 21 9.09 -5.98 -18.99
CA LEU A 21 8.36 -5.06 -19.86
C LEU A 21 8.64 -3.58 -19.56
N ASN A 22 9.41 -3.29 -18.52
CA ASN A 22 9.58 -1.95 -17.97
C ASN A 22 10.88 -1.25 -18.43
N PHE A 23 11.58 -1.82 -19.41
CA PHE A 23 12.86 -1.30 -19.92
C PHE A 23 12.74 -0.62 -21.30
N GLU A 24 11.53 -0.19 -21.69
CA GLU A 24 11.26 0.58 -22.90
C GLU A 24 11.91 -0.04 -24.16
N GLU A 25 12.74 0.70 -24.90
CA GLU A 25 13.41 0.24 -26.11
C GLU A 25 14.65 -0.64 -25.84
N HIS A 26 15.03 -0.85 -24.59
CA HIS A 26 16.29 -1.52 -24.23
C HIS A 26 16.16 -3.05 -24.22
N ASP A 27 17.29 -3.73 -24.48
CA ASP A 27 17.31 -5.19 -24.51
C ASP A 27 17.63 -5.79 -23.15
N ILE A 28 17.18 -7.02 -22.92
CA ILE A 28 17.23 -7.68 -21.62
C ILE A 28 17.90 -9.04 -21.70
N VAL A 29 18.80 -9.33 -20.78
CA VAL A 29 19.43 -10.63 -20.62
C VAL A 29 18.92 -11.29 -19.35
N ILE A 30 18.52 -12.55 -19.48
CA ILE A 30 18.12 -13.41 -18.37
C ILE A 30 19.22 -14.48 -18.22
N PRO A 31 20.03 -14.44 -17.16
CA PRO A 31 20.95 -15.53 -16.84
C PRO A 31 20.20 -16.85 -16.68
N ILE A 32 20.77 -17.97 -17.15
CA ILE A 32 20.13 -19.29 -16.97
C ILE A 32 19.92 -19.62 -15.48
N THR A 33 20.85 -19.20 -14.61
CA THR A 33 20.76 -19.37 -13.16
C THR A 33 19.49 -18.73 -12.59
N VAL A 34 19.04 -17.61 -13.16
CA VAL A 34 17.78 -16.98 -12.73
C VAL A 34 16.60 -17.91 -13.00
N LEU A 35 16.58 -18.61 -14.14
CA LEU A 35 15.52 -19.58 -14.44
C LEU A 35 15.57 -20.80 -13.50
N GLU A 36 16.77 -21.27 -13.14
CA GLU A 36 16.95 -22.37 -12.18
C GLU A 36 16.45 -22.00 -10.77
N GLU A 37 16.73 -20.76 -10.34
CA GLU A 37 16.23 -20.24 -9.07
C GLU A 37 14.71 -20.08 -9.10
N LEU A 38 14.15 -19.50 -10.16
CA LEU A 38 12.70 -19.37 -10.32
C LEU A 38 12.00 -20.74 -10.35
N ASP A 39 12.61 -21.77 -10.94
CA ASP A 39 12.05 -23.13 -10.96
C ASP A 39 11.95 -23.72 -9.55
N THR A 40 12.95 -23.45 -8.71
CA THR A 40 12.93 -23.83 -7.30
C THR A 40 11.88 -23.01 -6.54
N MET A 41 11.82 -21.70 -6.81
CA MET A 41 10.94 -20.74 -6.14
C MET A 41 9.49 -20.79 -6.63
N LYS A 42 9.12 -21.56 -7.65
CA LYS A 42 7.72 -21.67 -8.12
C LYS A 42 6.84 -22.54 -7.21
N LYS A 43 7.44 -23.29 -6.27
CA LYS A 43 6.76 -24.22 -5.36
C LYS A 43 6.32 -23.47 -4.10
N GLY A 44 5.00 -23.39 -3.88
CA GLY A 44 4.41 -22.72 -2.73
C GLY A 44 3.23 -21.81 -3.12
N ASN A 45 2.62 -21.18 -2.12
CA ASN A 45 1.42 -20.35 -2.26
C ASN A 45 1.65 -18.86 -2.01
N ASP A 46 2.90 -18.44 -1.79
CA ASP A 46 3.25 -17.05 -1.53
C ASP A 46 3.32 -16.23 -2.83
N THR A 47 3.28 -14.91 -2.70
CA THR A 47 3.38 -13.97 -3.81
C THR A 47 4.62 -14.23 -4.67
N LYS A 48 5.80 -14.45 -4.05
CA LYS A 48 7.03 -14.77 -4.79
C LYS A 48 6.89 -16.02 -5.66
N ASN A 49 6.17 -17.04 -5.20
CA ASN A 49 5.93 -18.25 -6.00
C ASN A 49 5.00 -17.97 -7.19
N TYR A 50 4.00 -17.10 -7.00
CA TYR A 50 3.14 -16.63 -8.08
C TYR A 50 3.93 -15.85 -9.13
N GLU A 51 4.72 -14.86 -8.71
CA GLU A 51 5.56 -14.05 -9.60
C GLU A 51 6.50 -14.95 -10.44
N ALA A 52 7.16 -15.93 -9.81
CA ALA A 52 7.98 -16.90 -10.51
C ALA A 52 7.20 -17.70 -11.57
N ARG A 53 6.00 -18.19 -11.24
CA ARG A 53 5.16 -18.96 -12.17
C ARG A 53 4.70 -18.12 -13.36
N GLU A 54 4.25 -16.90 -13.13
CA GLU A 54 3.77 -16.02 -14.20
C GLU A 54 4.91 -15.60 -15.12
N PHE A 55 6.10 -15.34 -14.58
CA PHE A 55 7.28 -15.04 -15.38
C PHE A 55 7.67 -16.22 -16.28
N ILE A 56 7.73 -17.44 -15.73
CA ILE A 56 8.03 -18.65 -16.51
C ILE A 56 6.98 -18.86 -17.62
N ARG A 57 5.69 -18.66 -17.33
CA ARG A 57 4.62 -18.75 -18.34
C ARG A 57 4.77 -17.69 -19.43
N PHE A 58 5.14 -16.47 -19.05
CA PHE A 58 5.39 -15.39 -20.00
C PHE A 58 6.53 -15.76 -20.94
N LEU A 59 7.66 -16.25 -20.40
CA LEU A 59 8.80 -16.67 -21.21
C LEU A 59 8.48 -17.85 -22.13
N ASP A 60 7.79 -18.86 -21.62
CA ASP A 60 7.34 -20.01 -22.41
C ASP A 60 6.47 -19.55 -23.60
N LYS A 61 5.54 -18.63 -23.36
CA LYS A 61 4.70 -18.06 -24.42
C LYS A 61 5.49 -17.21 -25.41
N ALA A 62 6.42 -16.39 -24.94
CA ALA A 62 7.19 -15.48 -25.79
C ALA A 62 8.26 -16.20 -26.62
N SER A 63 8.77 -17.34 -26.16
CA SER A 63 9.84 -18.11 -26.81
C SER A 63 9.36 -19.22 -27.76
N LYS A 64 8.05 -19.43 -27.93
CA LYS A 64 7.48 -20.53 -28.75
C LYS A 64 8.05 -20.63 -30.17
N ASP A 65 8.28 -19.48 -30.82
CA ASP A 65 8.68 -19.41 -32.23
C ASP A 65 10.16 -19.09 -32.41
N TYR A 66 10.95 -19.02 -31.34
CA TYR A 66 12.34 -18.57 -31.38
C TYR A 66 13.30 -19.56 -30.73
N PRO A 67 14.51 -19.75 -31.29
CA PRO A 67 15.59 -20.42 -30.58
C PRO A 67 15.91 -19.67 -29.29
N VAL A 68 15.99 -20.39 -28.17
CA VAL A 68 16.18 -19.82 -26.81
C VAL A 68 17.46 -18.97 -26.68
N GLN A 69 18.43 -19.16 -27.59
CA GLN A 69 19.73 -18.49 -27.60
C GLN A 69 19.75 -17.19 -28.42
N ASP A 70 18.70 -16.88 -29.17
CA ASP A 70 18.59 -15.66 -29.97
C ASP A 70 17.87 -14.54 -29.22
N TRP A 71 17.92 -13.33 -29.77
CA TRP A 71 17.15 -12.20 -29.26
C TRP A 71 15.68 -12.35 -29.64
N ILE A 72 14.82 -12.45 -28.63
CA ILE A 72 13.37 -12.66 -28.74
C ILE A 72 12.66 -11.33 -28.51
N PRO A 73 11.92 -10.77 -29.49
CA PRO A 73 11.23 -9.50 -29.33
C PRO A 73 10.23 -9.50 -28.16
N LEU A 74 10.23 -8.44 -27.35
CA LEU A 74 9.23 -8.26 -26.31
C LEU A 74 7.92 -7.76 -26.92
N PRO A 75 6.75 -8.17 -26.38
CA PRO A 75 5.45 -7.76 -26.92
C PRO A 75 5.19 -6.26 -26.66
N GLY A 76 4.90 -5.51 -27.72
CA GLY A 76 4.55 -4.07 -27.70
C GLY A 76 5.37 -3.25 -28.70
N GLU A 77 4.78 -2.19 -29.26
CA GLU A 77 5.49 -1.30 -30.19
C GLU A 77 6.65 -0.56 -29.49
N GLY A 78 7.78 -0.43 -30.18
CA GLY A 78 8.96 0.30 -29.68
C GLY A 78 9.77 -0.42 -28.60
N ARG A 79 9.42 -1.66 -28.23
CA ARG A 79 10.12 -2.41 -27.17
C ARG A 79 11.37 -3.14 -27.64
N GLY A 80 12.27 -3.40 -26.70
CA GLY A 80 13.46 -4.22 -26.94
C GLY A 80 13.17 -5.71 -27.09
N ALA A 81 14.23 -6.51 -27.02
CA ALA A 81 14.20 -7.97 -27.07
C ALA A 81 14.86 -8.55 -25.82
N PHE A 82 14.52 -9.79 -25.47
CA PHE A 82 15.20 -10.52 -24.41
C PHE A 82 16.02 -11.69 -24.95
N LYS A 83 17.04 -12.12 -24.21
CA LYS A 83 17.86 -13.30 -24.52
C LYS A 83 18.23 -14.05 -23.26
N ILE A 84 18.24 -15.37 -23.33
CA ILE A 84 18.74 -16.22 -22.24
C ILE A 84 20.23 -16.50 -22.45
N VAL A 85 21.04 -16.27 -21.42
CA VAL A 85 22.50 -16.47 -21.48
C VAL A 85 22.91 -17.63 -20.58
N MET A 86 23.57 -18.61 -21.18
CA MET A 86 24.15 -19.76 -20.49
C MET A 86 25.48 -19.39 -19.83
N GLU A 87 25.72 -19.90 -18.63
CA GLU A 87 26.94 -19.65 -17.84
C GLU A 87 28.14 -20.53 -18.23
N THR A 88 28.23 -20.98 -19.49
CA THR A 88 29.21 -22.00 -19.86
C THR A 88 30.58 -21.40 -20.17
N ASN A 89 31.57 -21.83 -19.38
CA ASN A 89 33.03 -21.70 -19.48
C ASN A 89 33.58 -21.04 -20.77
N GLY A 90 34.10 -19.82 -20.61
CA GLY A 90 34.83 -19.09 -21.65
C GLY A 90 35.42 -17.74 -21.17
N LEU A 91 35.40 -17.52 -19.84
CA LEU A 91 35.94 -16.32 -19.19
C LEU A 91 37.35 -16.62 -18.65
N GLU A 92 38.33 -15.80 -19.02
CA GLU A 92 39.68 -15.86 -18.43
C GLU A 92 39.64 -15.50 -16.93
N LYS A 93 38.73 -14.62 -16.53
CA LYS A 93 38.43 -14.23 -15.14
C LYS A 93 36.93 -14.40 -14.88
N SER A 94 36.55 -15.26 -13.94
CA SER A 94 35.16 -15.47 -13.52
C SER A 94 34.94 -14.96 -12.10
N ALA A 95 33.73 -14.48 -11.78
CA ALA A 95 33.35 -14.06 -10.44
C ALA A 95 33.48 -15.20 -9.42
N VAL A 96 33.18 -16.43 -9.83
CA VAL A 96 33.37 -17.64 -9.00
C VAL A 96 34.83 -17.81 -8.58
N LYS A 97 35.80 -17.54 -9.47
CA LYS A 97 37.23 -17.57 -9.13
C LYS A 97 37.68 -16.39 -8.28
N ILE A 98 37.07 -15.20 -8.47
CA ILE A 98 37.41 -13.98 -7.73
C ILE A 98 36.94 -14.04 -6.27
N TYR A 99 35.73 -14.55 -6.04
CA TYR A 99 35.12 -14.60 -4.71
C TYR A 99 35.25 -15.95 -3.99
N GLY A 100 35.88 -16.94 -4.62
CA GLY A 100 36.23 -18.23 -4.00
C GLY A 100 35.03 -19.08 -3.55
N SER A 101 33.81 -18.75 -3.99
CA SER A 101 32.57 -19.43 -3.63
C SER A 101 31.71 -19.65 -4.88
N GLU A 102 31.14 -20.84 -5.01
CA GLU A 102 30.20 -21.17 -6.09
C GLU A 102 28.79 -20.84 -5.62
N SER A 103 28.40 -19.56 -5.73
CA SER A 103 27.05 -19.07 -5.42
C SER A 103 26.32 -18.62 -6.68
N ASN A 104 24.99 -18.66 -6.66
CA ASN A 104 24.16 -18.21 -7.78
C ASN A 104 24.39 -16.73 -8.12
N ASP A 105 24.62 -15.86 -7.13
CA ASP A 105 25.11 -14.49 -7.33
C ASP A 105 26.31 -14.45 -8.30
N ASN A 106 27.32 -15.29 -8.06
CA ASN A 106 28.55 -15.28 -8.82
C ASN A 106 28.32 -15.80 -10.26
N LYS A 107 27.34 -16.69 -10.44
CA LYS A 107 26.89 -17.18 -11.75
C LYS A 107 26.16 -16.09 -12.55
N ILE A 108 25.31 -15.30 -11.90
CA ILE A 108 24.67 -14.11 -12.49
C ILE A 108 25.74 -13.08 -12.90
N LEU A 109 26.74 -12.85 -12.04
CA LEU A 109 27.86 -11.95 -12.37
C LEU A 109 28.70 -12.46 -13.55
N ASN A 110 28.92 -13.78 -13.67
CA ASN A 110 29.57 -14.35 -14.85
C ASN A 110 28.78 -14.06 -16.13
N SER A 111 27.44 -14.16 -16.08
CA SER A 111 26.58 -13.82 -17.22
C SER A 111 26.72 -12.36 -17.62
N CYS A 112 26.79 -11.45 -16.65
CA CYS A 112 27.07 -10.03 -16.90
C CYS A 112 28.44 -9.81 -17.56
N MET A 113 29.48 -10.52 -17.12
CA MET A 113 30.81 -10.44 -17.74
C MET A 113 30.79 -10.95 -19.20
N ILE A 114 30.05 -12.03 -19.48
CA ILE A 114 29.90 -12.59 -20.83
C ILE A 114 29.20 -11.58 -21.74
N VAL A 115 28.10 -10.97 -21.28
CA VAL A 115 27.38 -9.94 -22.03
C VAL A 115 28.30 -8.77 -22.36
N LYS A 116 29.05 -8.26 -21.38
CA LYS A 116 30.00 -7.16 -21.58
C LYS A 116 31.12 -7.51 -22.57
N LYS A 117 31.58 -8.77 -22.57
CA LYS A 117 32.60 -9.27 -23.51
C LYS A 117 32.05 -9.39 -24.94
N ASN A 118 30.84 -9.92 -25.10
CA ASN A 118 30.24 -10.17 -26.41
C ASN A 118 29.66 -8.90 -27.06
N GLU A 119 29.24 -7.92 -26.25
CA GLU A 119 28.59 -6.69 -26.69
C GLU A 119 29.37 -5.42 -26.27
N PRO A 120 30.66 -5.26 -26.63
CA PRO A 120 31.53 -4.20 -26.10
C PRO A 120 31.09 -2.78 -26.50
N LYS A 121 30.22 -2.65 -27.51
CA LYS A 121 29.71 -1.37 -28.03
C LYS A 121 28.46 -0.89 -27.28
N ARG A 122 27.84 -1.76 -26.48
CA ARG A 122 26.60 -1.48 -25.75
C ARG A 122 26.89 -1.50 -24.26
N GLU A 123 26.22 -0.62 -23.54
CA GLU A 123 26.33 -0.57 -22.08
C GLU A 123 25.52 -1.70 -21.45
N SER A 124 26.17 -2.54 -20.66
CA SER A 124 25.54 -3.63 -19.89
C SER A 124 25.39 -3.23 -18.42
N ILE A 125 24.17 -3.30 -17.87
CA ILE A 125 23.85 -2.91 -16.50
C ILE A 125 23.13 -4.07 -15.80
N LEU A 126 23.62 -4.47 -14.63
CA LEU A 126 22.93 -5.43 -13.76
C LEU A 126 21.80 -4.72 -13.01
N ILE A 127 20.60 -5.27 -13.07
CA ILE A 127 19.45 -4.81 -12.28
C ILE A 127 19.16 -5.86 -11.21
N SER A 128 19.25 -5.45 -9.96
CA SER A 128 19.04 -6.32 -8.79
C SER A 128 18.47 -5.51 -7.65
N LYS A 129 17.63 -6.11 -6.81
CA LYS A 129 17.21 -5.54 -5.52
C LYS A 129 18.19 -5.84 -4.37
N ASP A 130 19.13 -6.76 -4.55
CA ASP A 130 20.13 -7.10 -3.53
C ASP A 130 21.33 -6.13 -3.57
N VAL A 131 21.48 -5.36 -2.49
CA VAL A 131 22.60 -4.44 -2.28
C VAL A 131 23.95 -5.15 -2.40
N ASN A 132 24.09 -6.35 -1.83
CA ASN A 132 25.35 -7.09 -1.83
C ASN A 132 25.73 -7.55 -3.24
N LEU A 133 24.77 -8.05 -4.02
CA LEU A 133 25.01 -8.42 -5.40
C LEU A 133 25.43 -7.20 -6.25
N ARG A 134 24.76 -6.05 -6.06
CA ARG A 134 25.14 -4.79 -6.72
C ARG A 134 26.54 -4.31 -6.33
N LEU A 135 26.93 -4.44 -5.05
CA LEU A 135 28.27 -4.09 -4.57
C LEU A 135 29.34 -5.02 -5.16
N LYS A 136 29.08 -6.33 -5.20
CA LYS A 136 29.98 -7.30 -5.87
C LYS A 136 30.14 -6.95 -7.34
N ALA A 137 29.06 -6.69 -8.07
CA ALA A 137 29.10 -6.29 -9.47
C ALA A 137 30.00 -5.05 -9.70
N LYS A 138 29.83 -4.01 -8.87
CA LYS A 138 30.65 -2.79 -8.95
C LYS A 138 32.13 -3.08 -8.68
N ALA A 139 32.46 -3.96 -7.74
CA ALA A 139 33.84 -4.33 -7.41
C ALA A 139 34.59 -5.00 -8.58
N ILE A 140 33.89 -5.67 -9.49
CA ILE A 140 34.45 -6.28 -10.72
C ILE A 140 34.22 -5.43 -11.98
N GLY A 141 33.78 -4.16 -11.82
CA GLY A 141 33.63 -3.21 -12.91
C GLY A 141 32.38 -3.42 -13.78
N ILE A 142 31.34 -4.06 -13.24
CA ILE A 142 30.01 -4.15 -13.84
C ILE A 142 29.14 -3.04 -13.25
N LYS A 143 28.44 -2.27 -14.10
CA LYS A 143 27.47 -1.28 -13.63
C LYS A 143 26.27 -2.02 -13.04
N ALA A 144 25.77 -1.56 -11.90
CA ALA A 144 24.63 -2.16 -11.24
C ALA A 144 23.72 -1.09 -10.64
N GLU A 145 22.41 -1.24 -10.88
CA GLU A 145 21.35 -0.31 -10.49
C GLU A 145 20.24 -1.07 -9.73
N ASP A 146 19.50 -0.35 -8.88
CA ASP A 146 18.32 -0.91 -8.20
C ASP A 146 17.13 -1.00 -9.17
N TYR A 147 16.20 -1.92 -8.90
CA TYR A 147 14.96 -1.99 -9.67
C TYR A 147 13.88 -1.10 -9.02
N GLU A 148 13.54 0.00 -9.70
CA GLU A 148 12.71 1.06 -9.13
C GLU A 148 11.24 1.05 -9.58
N THR A 149 10.86 0.21 -10.55
CA THR A 149 9.48 0.21 -11.06
C THR A 149 8.48 -0.25 -10.00
N GLY A 150 7.48 0.59 -9.77
CA GLY A 150 6.46 0.38 -8.75
C GLY A 150 6.82 0.94 -7.37
N LYS A 151 8.02 1.50 -7.17
CA LYS A 151 8.29 2.33 -6.00
C LYS A 151 7.56 3.66 -6.17
N ILE A 152 6.86 4.08 -5.13
CA ILE A 152 6.44 5.47 -5.00
C ILE A 152 7.74 6.28 -4.88
N LEU A 153 8.06 7.05 -5.92
CA LEU A 153 9.35 7.74 -6.06
C LEU A 153 9.62 8.70 -4.89
N ASN A 154 8.60 9.11 -4.15
CA ASN A 154 8.71 9.92 -2.94
C ASN A 154 7.59 9.59 -1.94
N VAL A 155 7.82 8.65 -1.01
CA VAL A 155 6.87 8.36 0.09
C VAL A 155 6.69 9.57 1.01
N ASP A 156 7.75 10.35 1.21
CA ASP A 156 7.70 11.61 1.98
C ASP A 156 6.79 12.67 1.33
N ASN A 157 6.48 12.54 0.03
CA ASN A 157 5.58 13.44 -0.70
C ASN A 157 4.20 12.82 -0.93
N LEU A 158 3.84 11.74 -0.23
CA LEU A 158 2.46 11.27 -0.28
C LEU A 158 1.53 12.42 0.15
N PRO A 159 0.46 12.68 -0.60
CA PRO A 159 -0.47 13.74 -0.27
C PRO A 159 -1.01 13.53 1.15
N THR A 160 -1.05 14.56 1.97
CA THR A 160 -1.66 14.43 3.30
C THR A 160 -3.19 14.29 3.22
N GLY A 161 -3.77 14.67 2.07
CA GLY A 161 -5.21 14.87 1.89
C GLY A 161 -5.77 16.10 2.62
N ILE A 162 -4.91 16.85 3.31
CA ILE A 162 -5.24 18.07 4.06
C ILE A 162 -4.28 19.19 3.65
N THR A 163 -4.82 20.27 3.09
CA THR A 163 -4.03 21.47 2.77
C THR A 163 -4.41 22.62 3.69
N THR A 164 -3.41 23.32 4.23
CA THR A 164 -3.63 24.54 5.03
C THR A 164 -3.32 25.76 4.18
N TYR A 165 -4.27 26.70 4.12
CA TYR A 165 -4.08 28.02 3.52
C TYR A 165 -4.10 29.08 4.62
N THR A 166 -2.98 29.81 4.76
CA THR A 166 -2.86 30.99 5.63
C THR A 166 -3.19 32.25 4.85
N ASP A 167 -3.67 33.29 5.55
CA ASP A 167 -4.09 34.57 4.94
C ASP A 167 -5.12 34.39 3.82
N PHE A 168 -6.04 33.43 4.02
CA PHE A 168 -7.07 33.09 3.05
C PHE A 168 -8.21 34.11 3.04
N ASP A 169 -8.88 34.24 1.89
CA ASP A 169 -9.94 35.22 1.66
C ASP A 169 -11.07 35.11 2.72
N GLN A 170 -11.21 36.18 3.50
CA GLN A 170 -12.17 36.26 4.60
C GLN A 170 -13.62 36.24 4.11
N GLU A 171 -13.91 36.75 2.91
CA GLU A 171 -15.27 36.72 2.35
C GLU A 171 -15.71 35.29 2.06
N ILE A 172 -14.79 34.44 1.57
CA ILE A 172 -15.07 33.02 1.35
C ILE A 172 -15.30 32.30 2.69
N ILE A 173 -14.49 32.61 3.70
CA ILE A 173 -14.67 32.03 5.04
C ILE A 173 -16.03 32.43 5.63
N ASP A 174 -16.40 33.71 5.54
CA ASP A 174 -17.69 34.22 6.01
C ASP A 174 -18.87 33.55 5.28
N ASN A 175 -18.76 33.37 3.96
CA ASN A 175 -19.75 32.65 3.16
C ASN A 175 -19.85 31.16 3.56
N LEU A 176 -18.73 30.49 3.87
CA LEU A 176 -18.76 29.12 4.41
C LEU A 176 -19.48 29.03 5.77
N TYR A 177 -19.41 30.08 6.60
CA TYR A 177 -20.14 30.13 7.86
C TYR A 177 -21.64 30.39 7.67
N LYS A 178 -21.99 31.24 6.70
CA LYS A 178 -23.35 31.70 6.43
C LYS A 178 -24.15 30.69 5.61
N ASP A 179 -23.58 30.24 4.49
CA ASP A 179 -24.24 29.47 3.45
C ASP A 179 -23.78 27.99 3.45
N PHE A 180 -22.87 27.62 4.36
CA PHE A 180 -22.27 26.28 4.52
C PHE A 180 -21.49 25.74 3.32
N SER A 181 -21.48 26.46 2.19
CA SER A 181 -20.82 26.06 0.96
C SER A 181 -20.45 27.27 0.11
N VAL A 182 -19.45 27.10 -0.76
CA VAL A 182 -19.03 28.08 -1.76
C VAL A 182 -18.77 27.35 -3.09
N PRO A 183 -19.37 27.77 -4.22
CA PRO A 183 -19.22 27.07 -5.49
C PRO A 183 -17.81 27.18 -6.09
N LEU A 184 -17.44 26.21 -6.95
CA LEU A 184 -16.09 26.07 -7.53
C LEU A 184 -15.61 27.33 -8.28
N ASP A 185 -16.48 27.99 -9.03
CA ASP A 185 -16.17 29.17 -9.83
C ASP A 185 -15.62 30.35 -9.00
N VAL A 186 -16.01 30.44 -7.73
CA VAL A 186 -15.54 31.48 -6.79
C VAL A 186 -14.14 31.17 -6.23
N ILE A 187 -13.75 29.90 -6.17
CA ILE A 187 -12.55 29.44 -5.43
C ILE A 187 -11.45 28.86 -6.32
N GLN A 188 -11.76 28.48 -7.56
CA GLN A 188 -10.83 27.78 -8.46
C GLN A 188 -9.52 28.54 -8.72
N ASP A 189 -9.56 29.87 -8.69
CA ASP A 189 -8.38 30.72 -8.92
C ASP A 189 -7.63 31.08 -7.63
N LYS A 190 -8.14 30.66 -6.47
CA LYS A 190 -7.62 31.03 -5.14
C LYS A 190 -6.91 29.88 -4.43
N MET A 191 -7.13 28.64 -4.87
CA MET A 191 -6.56 27.44 -4.25
C MET A 191 -6.52 26.28 -5.23
N GLU A 192 -5.56 25.37 -5.02
CA GLU A 192 -5.61 24.07 -5.68
C GLU A 192 -6.71 23.18 -5.07
N ILE A 193 -7.48 22.56 -5.94
CA ILE A 193 -8.66 21.78 -5.56
C ILE A 193 -8.52 20.35 -6.04
N TYR A 194 -8.62 19.42 -5.10
CA TYR A 194 -8.63 17.99 -5.35
C TYR A 194 -9.94 17.35 -4.87
N PRO A 195 -10.51 16.40 -5.63
CA PRO A 195 -11.70 15.64 -5.21
C PRO A 195 -11.55 15.04 -3.80
N ASN A 196 -12.54 15.29 -2.94
CA ASN A 196 -12.59 14.82 -1.54
C ASN A 196 -11.39 15.19 -0.66
N ALA A 197 -10.61 16.21 -1.05
CA ALA A 197 -9.57 16.76 -0.19
C ALA A 197 -10.16 17.73 0.84
N TYR A 198 -9.42 17.88 1.93
CA TYR A 198 -9.79 18.71 3.07
C TYR A 198 -8.88 19.92 3.20
N TYR A 199 -9.43 21.00 3.75
CA TYR A 199 -8.75 22.28 3.81
C TYR A 199 -8.92 22.92 5.19
N ILE A 200 -7.82 23.45 5.71
CA ILE A 200 -7.81 24.34 6.86
C ILE A 200 -7.59 25.75 6.32
N LEU A 201 -8.65 26.55 6.31
CA LEU A 201 -8.63 27.92 5.81
C LEU A 201 -8.46 28.86 6.99
N GLN A 202 -7.41 29.66 6.99
CA GLN A 202 -7.12 30.64 8.04
C GLN A 202 -7.12 32.02 7.41
N GLY A 203 -8.13 32.83 7.70
CA GLY A 203 -8.17 34.24 7.32
C GLY A 203 -7.80 35.13 8.51
N ASP A 204 -7.85 36.45 8.30
CA ASP A 204 -7.43 37.45 9.29
C ASP A 204 -8.22 37.37 10.61
N LYS A 205 -9.52 37.07 10.53
CA LYS A 205 -10.44 37.14 11.69
C LYS A 205 -10.88 35.78 12.19
N SER A 206 -10.87 34.78 11.34
CA SER A 206 -11.46 33.47 11.63
C SER A 206 -10.84 32.37 10.79
N SER A 207 -11.05 31.12 11.21
CA SER A 207 -10.69 29.95 10.42
C SER A 207 -11.91 29.07 10.15
N SER A 208 -11.83 28.27 9.09
CA SER A 208 -12.84 27.26 8.75
C SER A 208 -12.18 25.96 8.31
N LEU A 209 -12.83 24.86 8.69
CA LEU A 209 -12.53 23.54 8.16
C LEU A 209 -13.44 23.31 6.96
N ALA A 210 -12.89 22.90 5.84
CA ALA A 210 -13.64 22.72 4.61
C ALA A 210 -13.27 21.42 3.89
N TYR A 211 -14.14 20.97 3.00
CA TYR A 211 -13.90 19.85 2.11
C TYR A 211 -14.44 20.17 0.72
N TYR A 212 -13.76 19.71 -0.32
CA TYR A 212 -14.27 19.89 -1.67
C TYR A 212 -15.16 18.70 -2.08
N ASN A 213 -16.41 18.99 -2.40
CA ASN A 213 -17.37 18.03 -2.93
C ASN A 213 -17.28 17.98 -4.47
N PRO A 214 -16.73 16.90 -5.06
CA PRO A 214 -16.58 16.83 -6.51
C PRO A 214 -17.90 16.58 -7.25
N PHE A 215 -18.94 16.12 -6.56
CA PHE A 215 -20.25 15.84 -7.18
C PHE A 215 -21.07 17.11 -7.31
N GLU A 216 -21.07 17.94 -6.27
CA GLU A 216 -21.77 19.23 -6.24
C GLU A 216 -20.91 20.40 -6.73
N GLN A 217 -19.61 20.16 -7.00
CA GLN A 217 -18.64 21.18 -7.44
C GLN A 217 -18.60 22.41 -6.52
N GLN A 218 -18.50 22.17 -5.22
CA GLN A 218 -18.49 23.21 -4.20
C GLN A 218 -17.58 22.83 -3.03
N LEU A 219 -17.05 23.84 -2.38
CA LEU A 219 -16.35 23.73 -1.11
C LEU A 219 -17.36 23.83 0.02
N GLU A 220 -17.46 22.80 0.83
CA GLU A 220 -18.42 22.68 1.92
C GLU A 220 -17.71 22.81 3.28
N ARG A 221 -18.38 23.47 4.23
CA ARG A 221 -17.87 23.60 5.60
C ARG A 221 -17.97 22.26 6.35
N VAL A 222 -16.87 21.85 6.97
CA VAL A 222 -16.80 20.68 7.84
C VAL A 222 -17.02 21.08 9.29
N ASN A 223 -18.10 20.58 9.88
CA ASN A 223 -18.37 20.74 11.31
C ASN A 223 -17.78 19.57 12.10
N LYS A 224 -17.22 19.87 13.28
CA LYS A 224 -16.73 18.84 14.20
C LYS A 224 -17.92 18.06 14.77
N GLN A 225 -18.06 16.81 14.39
CA GLN A 225 -19.12 15.93 14.86
C GLN A 225 -18.59 14.91 15.88
N THR A 226 -19.32 14.73 16.98
CA THR A 226 -19.07 13.64 17.94
C THR A 226 -19.83 12.39 17.47
N ILE A 227 -19.15 11.24 17.46
CA ILE A 227 -19.75 9.94 17.12
C ILE A 227 -19.50 8.94 18.25
N PHE A 228 -20.56 8.29 18.76
CA PHE A 228 -20.46 7.40 19.92
C PHE A 228 -19.67 7.99 21.11
N ASN A 229 -19.96 9.24 21.48
CA ASN A 229 -19.23 10.01 22.50
C ASN A 229 -17.73 10.23 22.22
N ILE A 230 -17.21 9.81 21.06
CA ILE A 230 -15.86 10.12 20.59
C ILE A 230 -15.89 11.48 19.89
N LYS A 231 -15.31 12.49 20.54
CA LYS A 231 -15.15 13.84 20.00
C LYS A 231 -13.80 13.96 19.28
N PRO A 232 -13.75 14.52 18.05
CA PRO A 232 -12.47 14.77 17.39
C PRO A 232 -11.65 15.80 18.18
N LYS A 233 -10.40 15.45 18.48
CA LYS A 233 -9.47 16.31 19.24
C LYS A 233 -8.78 17.35 18.38
N ASN A 234 -8.59 17.07 17.10
CA ASN A 234 -7.93 17.95 16.13
C ASN A 234 -8.69 17.97 14.79
N ALA A 235 -8.20 18.78 13.83
CA ALA A 235 -8.83 18.91 12.50
C ALA A 235 -8.77 17.60 11.70
N GLU A 236 -7.64 16.89 11.75
CA GLU A 236 -7.41 15.62 11.04
C GLU A 236 -8.46 14.57 11.42
N GLN A 237 -8.75 14.42 12.72
CA GLN A 237 -9.79 13.52 13.21
C GLN A 237 -11.20 13.98 12.79
N ALA A 238 -11.46 15.29 12.75
CA ALA A 238 -12.74 15.81 12.28
C ALA A 238 -12.95 15.51 10.79
N PHE A 239 -11.90 15.67 9.98
CA PHE A 239 -11.91 15.31 8.56
C PHE A 239 -12.08 13.80 8.35
N ALA A 240 -11.40 12.97 9.14
CA ALA A 240 -11.57 11.52 9.07
C ALA A 240 -13.02 11.10 9.38
N ILE A 241 -13.61 11.62 10.46
CA ILE A 241 -15.03 11.36 10.80
C ILE A 241 -15.94 11.80 9.66
N HIS A 242 -15.72 13.00 9.13
CA HIS A 242 -16.51 13.54 8.03
C HIS A 242 -16.42 12.65 6.77
N ALA A 243 -15.21 12.24 6.38
CA ALA A 243 -14.99 11.36 5.23
C ALA A 243 -15.71 10.01 5.40
N ILE A 244 -15.65 9.43 6.60
CA ILE A 244 -16.31 8.17 6.91
C ILE A 244 -17.83 8.29 6.78
N LEU A 245 -18.41 9.40 7.24
CA LEU A 245 -19.87 9.59 7.25
C LEU A 245 -20.46 10.06 5.91
N LYS A 246 -19.66 10.66 5.01
CA LYS A 246 -20.13 11.07 3.68
C LYS A 246 -20.45 9.86 2.81
N LYS A 247 -21.69 9.77 2.30
CA LYS A 247 -22.19 8.56 1.63
C LYS A 247 -21.54 8.33 0.26
N GLU A 248 -21.11 9.41 -0.38
CA GLU A 248 -20.53 9.46 -1.72
C GLU A 248 -19.09 8.89 -1.73
N ILE A 249 -18.37 9.05 -0.62
CA ILE A 249 -17.01 8.53 -0.46
C ILE A 249 -17.09 7.03 -0.12
N LYS A 250 -16.65 6.17 -1.04
CA LYS A 250 -16.74 4.72 -0.92
C LYS A 250 -15.45 4.06 -0.48
N LEU A 251 -14.31 4.70 -0.71
CA LEU A 251 -12.99 4.19 -0.35
C LEU A 251 -12.23 5.25 0.44
N ILE A 252 -11.73 4.86 1.60
CA ILE A 252 -11.04 5.78 2.51
C ILE A 252 -9.72 5.16 2.92
N ALA A 253 -8.65 5.94 2.84
CA ALA A 253 -7.37 5.60 3.44
C ALA A 253 -7.08 6.58 4.58
N LEU A 254 -6.96 6.05 5.79
CA LEU A 254 -6.51 6.79 6.98
C LEU A 254 -5.12 6.30 7.33
N HIS A 255 -4.10 7.10 7.02
CA HIS A 255 -2.73 6.79 7.39
C HIS A 255 -2.23 7.75 8.47
N GLY A 256 -1.32 7.31 9.32
CA GLY A 256 -0.78 8.16 10.37
C GLY A 256 -0.09 7.39 11.47
N VAL A 257 0.60 8.08 12.38
CA VAL A 257 1.38 7.42 13.43
C VAL A 257 0.51 6.68 14.46
N ALA A 258 1.08 5.72 15.18
CA ALA A 258 0.38 5.03 16.26
C ALA A 258 -0.15 6.02 17.34
N GLY A 259 -1.38 5.81 17.82
CA GLY A 259 -2.02 6.68 18.83
C GLY A 259 -2.82 7.87 18.27
N THR A 260 -2.98 7.97 16.95
CA THR A 260 -3.81 8.99 16.29
C THR A 260 -5.31 8.65 16.26
N GLY A 261 -5.69 7.43 16.64
CA GLY A 261 -7.09 6.99 16.74
C GLY A 261 -7.72 6.51 15.43
N LYS A 262 -6.94 6.16 14.40
CA LYS A 262 -7.42 5.75 13.06
C LYS A 262 -8.47 4.64 13.12
N THR A 263 -8.12 3.51 13.74
CA THR A 263 -8.98 2.33 13.86
C THR A 263 -10.20 2.62 14.73
N LEU A 264 -10.01 3.36 15.83
CA LEU A 264 -11.09 3.79 16.73
C LEU A 264 -12.14 4.64 15.99
N ILE A 265 -11.70 5.66 15.26
CA ILE A 265 -12.56 6.58 14.50
C ILE A 265 -13.26 5.84 13.35
N ALA A 266 -12.53 4.98 12.63
CA ALA A 266 -13.10 4.14 11.59
C ALA A 266 -14.23 3.25 12.13
N LEU A 267 -14.01 2.59 13.27
CA LEU A 267 -14.99 1.72 13.92
C LEU A 267 -16.21 2.49 14.42
N ALA A 268 -16.01 3.61 15.12
CA ALA A 268 -17.10 4.46 15.59
C ALA A 268 -17.95 4.98 14.41
N GLY A 269 -17.29 5.42 13.32
CA GLY A 269 -17.96 5.94 12.13
C GLY A 269 -18.71 4.85 11.35
N ALA A 270 -18.21 3.62 11.37
CA ALA A 270 -18.91 2.47 10.82
C ALA A 270 -20.17 2.12 11.62
N MET A 271 -20.06 2.07 12.95
CA MET A 271 -21.21 1.80 13.81
C MET A 271 -22.28 2.91 13.74
N ALA A 272 -21.89 4.14 13.41
CA ALA A 272 -22.82 5.25 13.22
C ALA A 272 -23.70 5.04 11.98
N GLN A 273 -23.18 4.32 11.00
CA GLN A 273 -23.84 3.98 9.74
C GLN A 273 -24.49 2.59 9.76
N LYS A 274 -24.66 1.94 10.92
CA LYS A 274 -25.21 0.58 11.06
C LYS A 274 -26.60 0.37 10.46
N ARG A 275 -27.36 1.46 10.21
CA ARG A 275 -28.67 1.43 9.55
C ARG A 275 -28.58 1.44 8.03
N ASP A 276 -27.50 1.99 7.46
CA ASP A 276 -27.28 2.09 6.01
C ASP A 276 -26.63 0.84 5.43
N PHE A 277 -25.96 0.03 6.27
CA PHE A 277 -25.29 -1.20 5.87
C PHE A 277 -25.85 -2.41 6.61
N LYS A 278 -25.90 -3.58 5.95
CA LYS A 278 -26.29 -4.85 6.57
C LYS A 278 -25.23 -5.39 7.51
N GLN A 279 -23.94 -5.18 7.23
CA GLN A 279 -22.86 -5.73 8.06
C GLN A 279 -21.64 -4.80 8.15
N ILE A 280 -20.93 -4.87 9.27
CA ILE A 280 -19.67 -4.17 9.55
C ILE A 280 -18.58 -5.23 9.71
N TYR A 281 -17.55 -5.18 8.88
CA TYR A 281 -16.36 -6.01 9.02
C TYR A 281 -15.21 -5.17 9.57
N LEU A 282 -14.54 -5.68 10.58
CA LEU A 282 -13.28 -5.14 11.09
C LEU A 282 -12.23 -6.24 11.04
N SER A 283 -11.28 -6.11 10.13
CA SER A 283 -10.26 -7.13 9.89
C SER A 283 -8.86 -6.57 9.94
N ARG A 284 -7.92 -7.43 10.32
CA ARG A 284 -6.48 -7.16 10.33
C ARG A 284 -5.75 -8.34 9.66
N PRO A 285 -4.69 -8.11 8.87
CA PRO A 285 -3.84 -9.17 8.38
C PRO A 285 -3.10 -9.82 9.55
N ILE A 286 -2.92 -11.13 9.49
CA ILE A 286 -2.12 -11.82 10.50
C ILE A 286 -0.67 -11.83 10.01
N VAL A 287 0.18 -11.05 10.68
CA VAL A 287 1.62 -11.06 10.46
C VAL A 287 2.25 -11.88 11.58
N PRO A 288 2.85 -13.05 11.28
CA PRO A 288 3.48 -13.86 12.31
C PRO A 288 4.69 -13.13 12.91
N LEU A 289 4.71 -12.97 14.24
CA LEU A 289 5.77 -12.27 14.99
C LEU A 289 7.13 -13.03 15.01
N SER A 290 7.23 -14.18 14.36
CA SER A 290 8.45 -15.00 14.29
C SER A 290 8.44 -15.90 13.05
N ASN A 291 9.58 -16.49 12.69
CA ASN A 291 9.69 -17.51 11.61
C ASN A 291 8.90 -18.81 11.89
N LYS A 292 7.98 -18.83 12.85
CA LYS A 292 7.08 -19.95 13.11
C LYS A 292 5.74 -19.62 12.48
N ASP A 293 5.34 -20.43 11.51
CA ASP A 293 3.99 -20.38 10.98
C ASP A 293 2.98 -20.60 12.11
N ILE A 294 1.86 -19.88 12.07
CA ILE A 294 0.75 -19.98 13.04
C ILE A 294 0.27 -21.43 13.20
N GLY A 295 0.46 -22.26 12.18
CA GLY A 295 0.21 -23.70 12.22
C GLY A 295 0.90 -24.43 13.38
N TYR A 296 2.07 -23.96 13.83
CA TYR A 296 2.88 -24.59 14.88
C TYR A 296 2.56 -24.14 16.31
N LEU A 297 1.70 -23.14 16.51
CA LEU A 297 1.25 -22.79 17.85
C LEU A 297 0.32 -23.89 18.40
N PRO A 298 0.39 -24.29 19.68
CA PRO A 298 -0.57 -25.23 20.27
C PRO A 298 -1.94 -24.54 20.47
N GLY A 299 -3.03 -25.31 20.40
CA GLY A 299 -4.40 -24.82 20.63
C GLY A 299 -5.32 -24.93 19.40
N ASP A 300 -6.58 -24.54 19.57
CA ASP A 300 -7.56 -24.47 18.49
C ASP A 300 -7.33 -23.23 17.60
N ILE A 301 -7.98 -23.20 16.42
CA ILE A 301 -7.84 -22.09 15.46
C ILE A 301 -8.15 -20.74 16.12
N LYS A 302 -9.15 -20.71 16.99
CA LYS A 302 -9.58 -19.49 17.68
C LYS A 302 -8.50 -18.97 18.64
N SER A 303 -7.95 -19.84 19.49
CA SER A 303 -6.88 -19.47 20.44
C SER A 303 -5.62 -18.95 19.74
N LYS A 304 -5.36 -19.40 18.50
CA LYS A 304 -4.22 -18.93 17.69
C LYS A 304 -4.45 -17.55 17.06
N ILE A 305 -5.70 -17.22 16.72
CA ILE A 305 -6.07 -16.00 16.02
C ILE A 305 -6.37 -14.87 17.00
N ASP A 306 -7.03 -15.18 18.12
CA ASP A 306 -7.53 -14.20 19.09
C ASP A 306 -6.47 -13.18 19.53
N PRO A 307 -5.19 -13.53 19.81
CA PRO A 307 -4.18 -12.55 20.20
C PRO A 307 -3.97 -11.43 19.17
N TYR A 308 -4.04 -11.74 17.87
CA TYR A 308 -3.87 -10.75 16.80
C TYR A 308 -5.08 -9.83 16.66
N MET A 309 -6.26 -10.30 17.07
CA MET A 309 -7.50 -9.53 16.99
C MET A 309 -7.78 -8.72 18.26
N GLN A 310 -7.09 -8.98 19.39
CA GLN A 310 -7.30 -8.26 20.65
C GLN A 310 -7.27 -6.72 20.51
N PRO A 311 -6.33 -6.10 19.78
CA PRO A 311 -6.33 -4.65 19.61
C PRO A 311 -7.62 -4.10 18.97
N LEU A 312 -8.29 -4.88 18.12
CA LEU A 312 -9.57 -4.52 17.52
C LEU A 312 -10.70 -4.58 18.55
N TRP A 313 -10.69 -5.61 19.40
CA TRP A 313 -11.63 -5.75 20.53
C TRP A 313 -11.46 -4.65 21.57
N ASP A 314 -10.22 -4.23 21.84
CA ASP A 314 -9.93 -3.15 22.79
C ASP A 314 -10.49 -1.81 22.30
N ASN A 315 -10.39 -1.51 20.99
CA ASN A 315 -11.04 -0.34 20.39
C ASN A 315 -12.57 -0.41 20.52
N LEU A 316 -13.18 -1.57 20.29
CA LEU A 316 -14.62 -1.75 20.46
C LEU A 316 -15.06 -1.53 21.91
N LYS A 317 -14.33 -2.14 22.87
CA LYS A 317 -14.58 -1.97 24.31
C LYS A 317 -14.40 -0.52 24.74
N TYR A 318 -13.39 0.18 24.22
CA TYR A 318 -13.21 1.60 24.52
C TYR A 318 -14.41 2.44 24.10
N ILE A 319 -14.98 2.19 22.92
CA ILE A 319 -16.22 2.85 22.47
C ILE A 319 -17.40 2.47 23.36
N GLN A 320 -17.51 1.19 23.69
CA GLN A 320 -18.57 0.69 24.56
C GLN A 320 -18.54 1.33 25.96
N TYR A 321 -17.36 1.50 26.56
CA TYR A 321 -17.17 2.13 27.86
C TYR A 321 -17.38 3.65 27.86
N GLN A 322 -17.69 4.25 26.71
CA GLN A 322 -18.18 5.64 26.68
C GLN A 322 -19.65 5.76 27.12
N PHE A 323 -20.30 4.63 27.41
CA PHE A 323 -21.69 4.50 27.81
C PHE A 323 -21.80 3.67 29.09
N ASP A 324 -22.80 3.96 29.91
CA ASP A 324 -23.11 3.12 31.07
C ASP A 324 -23.72 1.79 30.60
N GLU A 325 -23.54 0.71 31.36
CA GLU A 325 -24.05 -0.63 30.98
C GLU A 325 -25.57 -0.68 30.78
N GLN A 326 -26.29 0.26 31.41
CA GLN A 326 -27.73 0.38 31.31
C GLN A 326 -28.19 1.09 30.04
N ASP A 327 -27.29 1.88 29.41
CA ASP A 327 -27.58 2.66 28.22
C ASP A 327 -27.96 1.77 27.03
N LYS A 328 -28.80 2.33 26.17
CA LYS A 328 -29.26 1.64 24.97
C LYS A 328 -28.09 1.37 24.01
N GLU A 329 -27.16 2.31 23.91
CA GLU A 329 -25.96 2.26 23.07
C GLU A 329 -25.04 1.12 23.51
N TYR A 330 -24.78 0.97 24.80
CA TYR A 330 -23.99 -0.14 25.36
C TYR A 330 -24.58 -1.50 24.98
N LYS A 331 -25.87 -1.68 25.24
CA LYS A 331 -26.60 -2.92 24.90
C LYS A 331 -26.64 -3.17 23.40
N GLN A 332 -26.75 -2.11 22.60
CA GLN A 332 -26.79 -2.23 21.15
C GLN A 332 -25.44 -2.66 20.58
N ILE A 333 -24.31 -2.23 21.15
CA ILE A 333 -22.97 -2.69 20.73
C ILE A 333 -22.85 -4.20 20.99
N ASN A 334 -23.27 -4.69 22.18
CA ASN A 334 -23.28 -6.13 22.48
C ASN A 334 -24.13 -6.90 21.46
N LEU A 335 -25.35 -6.43 21.22
CA LEU A 335 -26.26 -7.06 20.26
C LEU A 335 -25.66 -7.11 18.85
N MET A 336 -24.92 -6.08 18.44
CA MET A 336 -24.27 -6.05 17.13
C MET A 336 -23.20 -7.14 16.99
N VAL A 337 -22.45 -7.41 18.05
CA VAL A 337 -21.46 -8.50 18.06
C VAL A 337 -22.16 -9.86 18.09
N GLU A 338 -23.12 -10.04 18.98
CA GLU A 338 -23.87 -11.30 19.14
C GLU A 338 -24.63 -11.71 17.88
N GLN A 339 -25.21 -10.74 17.16
CA GLN A 339 -25.94 -10.97 15.91
C GLN A 339 -25.04 -10.94 14.67
N GLU A 340 -23.72 -10.91 14.84
CA GLU A 340 -22.74 -10.84 13.74
C GLU A 340 -22.95 -9.63 12.79
N LYS A 341 -23.66 -8.61 13.26
CA LYS A 341 -23.79 -7.31 12.59
C LYS A 341 -22.44 -6.63 12.49
N LEU A 342 -21.62 -6.77 13.54
CA LEU A 342 -20.22 -6.34 13.60
C LEU A 342 -19.35 -7.57 13.80
N LEU A 343 -18.49 -7.85 12.82
CA LEU A 343 -17.62 -9.02 12.80
C LEU A 343 -16.16 -8.61 12.90
N ILE A 344 -15.47 -9.05 13.95
CA ILE A 344 -14.00 -8.93 14.09
C ILE A 344 -13.38 -10.24 13.63
N THR A 345 -12.64 -10.23 12.54
CA THR A 345 -12.16 -11.46 11.90
C THR A 345 -10.87 -11.25 11.11
N PRO A 346 -10.00 -12.27 10.95
CA PRO A 346 -8.84 -12.17 10.09
C PRO A 346 -9.19 -11.83 8.65
N LEU A 347 -8.32 -11.05 8.02
CA LEU A 347 -8.48 -10.66 6.62
C LEU A 347 -8.53 -11.86 5.65
N ALA A 348 -7.95 -13.00 6.00
CA ALA A 348 -7.99 -14.19 5.16
C ALA A 348 -9.43 -14.71 4.91
N TYR A 349 -10.37 -14.46 5.83
CA TYR A 349 -11.72 -15.05 5.80
C TYR A 349 -12.65 -14.37 4.81
N ILE A 350 -12.26 -13.22 4.26
CA ILE A 350 -13.02 -12.52 3.22
C ILE A 350 -12.64 -12.97 1.81
N ARG A 351 -11.62 -13.82 1.66
CA ARG A 351 -11.14 -14.26 0.34
C ARG A 351 -12.21 -15.08 -0.38
N GLY A 352 -12.47 -14.74 -1.64
CA GLY A 352 -13.47 -15.43 -2.48
C GLY A 352 -14.93 -15.04 -2.22
N ARG A 353 -15.20 -14.04 -1.39
CA ARG A 353 -16.55 -13.52 -1.16
C ARG A 353 -16.84 -12.30 -2.04
N SER A 354 -18.10 -12.14 -2.46
CA SER A 354 -18.62 -10.86 -2.93
C SER A 354 -19.33 -10.19 -1.75
N LEU A 355 -19.06 -8.91 -1.51
CA LEU A 355 -19.55 -8.18 -0.35
C LEU A 355 -20.51 -7.08 -0.82
N SER A 356 -21.76 -7.11 -0.39
CA SER A 356 -22.75 -6.07 -0.69
C SER A 356 -23.43 -5.61 0.60
N ASP A 357 -23.84 -4.34 0.66
CA ASP A 357 -24.39 -3.72 1.87
C ASP A 357 -23.46 -3.83 3.08
N VAL A 358 -22.15 -3.62 2.89
CA VAL A 358 -21.17 -3.70 3.97
C VAL A 358 -20.33 -2.44 4.12
N ILE A 359 -19.94 -2.14 5.35
CA ILE A 359 -18.76 -1.32 5.61
C ILE A 359 -17.63 -2.23 6.08
N PHE A 360 -16.46 -2.08 5.47
CA PHE A 360 -15.33 -2.95 5.70
C PHE A 360 -14.08 -2.14 6.08
N ILE A 361 -13.65 -2.30 7.33
CA ILE A 361 -12.44 -1.72 7.86
C ILE A 361 -11.32 -2.75 7.78
N VAL A 362 -10.20 -2.37 7.16
CA VAL A 362 -8.96 -3.15 7.07
C VAL A 362 -7.89 -2.40 7.85
N ASP A 363 -7.58 -2.90 9.04
CA ASP A 363 -6.56 -2.35 9.94
C ASP A 363 -5.18 -2.91 9.64
N GLU A 364 -4.13 -2.14 9.95
CA GLU A 364 -2.73 -2.41 9.60
C GLU A 364 -2.52 -2.69 8.10
N ALA A 365 -3.15 -1.88 7.25
CA ALA A 365 -3.10 -2.06 5.79
C ALA A 365 -1.70 -1.92 5.18
N GLN A 366 -0.74 -1.32 5.88
CA GLN A 366 0.66 -1.25 5.44
C GLN A 366 1.33 -2.64 5.40
N ASN A 367 0.78 -3.63 6.09
CA ASN A 367 1.28 -5.01 6.05
C ASN A 367 0.75 -5.80 4.83
N LEU A 368 -0.02 -5.16 3.95
CA LEU A 368 -0.54 -5.76 2.73
C LEU A 368 0.33 -5.42 1.53
N THR A 369 0.38 -6.33 0.57
CA THR A 369 0.92 -6.05 -0.77
C THR A 369 -0.09 -5.24 -1.61
N PRO A 370 0.35 -4.52 -2.65
CA PRO A 370 -0.53 -3.87 -3.62
C PRO A 370 -1.56 -4.82 -4.25
N HIS A 371 -1.13 -6.06 -4.52
CA HIS A 371 -2.01 -7.10 -5.06
C HIS A 371 -3.12 -7.50 -4.07
N GLU A 372 -2.81 -7.61 -2.77
CA GLU A 372 -3.81 -7.92 -1.76
C GLU A 372 -4.83 -6.79 -1.59
N VAL A 373 -4.38 -5.54 -1.54
CA VAL A 373 -5.28 -4.37 -1.49
C VAL A 373 -6.23 -4.36 -2.69
N LYS A 374 -5.69 -4.56 -3.90
CA LYS A 374 -6.52 -4.71 -5.11
C LYS A 374 -7.51 -5.87 -5.01
N THR A 375 -7.06 -7.02 -4.50
CA THR A 375 -7.89 -8.22 -4.32
C THR A 375 -9.02 -8.02 -3.30
N ILE A 376 -8.81 -7.15 -2.30
CA ILE A 376 -9.83 -6.79 -1.31
C ILE A 376 -10.85 -5.83 -1.93
N ILE A 377 -10.38 -4.74 -2.55
CA ILE A 377 -11.26 -3.71 -3.14
C ILE A 377 -12.13 -4.29 -4.26
N THR A 378 -11.59 -5.20 -5.07
CA THR A 378 -12.35 -5.87 -6.16
C THR A 378 -13.47 -6.81 -5.68
N ARG A 379 -13.64 -6.99 -4.37
CA ARG A 379 -14.80 -7.69 -3.77
C ARG A 379 -15.97 -6.78 -3.47
N ALA A 380 -15.79 -5.47 -3.59
CA ALA A 380 -16.82 -4.48 -3.39
C ALA A 380 -17.98 -4.71 -4.39
N GLY A 381 -19.14 -5.08 -3.86
CA GLY A 381 -20.41 -5.10 -4.55
C GLY A 381 -21.20 -3.81 -4.30
N GLU A 382 -22.51 -3.88 -4.51
CA GLU A 382 -23.41 -2.74 -4.31
C GLU A 382 -23.45 -2.27 -2.85
N ASN A 383 -23.60 -0.96 -2.66
CA ASN A 383 -23.70 -0.32 -1.36
C ASN A 383 -22.59 -0.75 -0.38
N THR A 384 -21.34 -0.59 -0.81
CA THR A 384 -20.18 -0.88 0.05
C THR A 384 -19.36 0.35 0.36
N LYS A 385 -18.68 0.33 1.51
CA LYS A 385 -17.70 1.35 1.91
C LYS A 385 -16.48 0.67 2.53
N PHE A 386 -15.29 0.98 2.04
CA PHE A 386 -14.03 0.38 2.49
C PHE A 386 -13.17 1.45 3.17
N ILE A 387 -12.62 1.11 4.34
CA ILE A 387 -11.76 1.99 5.13
C ILE A 387 -10.47 1.24 5.42
N PHE A 388 -9.36 1.69 4.85
CA PHE A 388 -8.03 1.16 5.14
C PHE A 388 -7.37 2.05 6.19
N THR A 389 -6.93 1.45 7.30
CA THR A 389 -6.20 2.15 8.36
C THR A 389 -4.80 1.57 8.49
N GLY A 390 -3.80 2.41 8.75
CA GLY A 390 -2.43 1.93 8.92
C GLY A 390 -1.40 3.02 9.14
N ASP A 391 -0.15 2.62 9.35
CA ASP A 391 0.99 3.52 9.45
C ASP A 391 2.06 3.08 8.44
N ILE A 392 2.23 3.86 7.37
CA ILE A 392 3.15 3.53 6.27
C ILE A 392 4.61 3.43 6.72
N LYS A 393 4.97 3.98 7.89
CA LYS A 393 6.32 3.92 8.47
C LYS A 393 6.51 2.75 9.43
N GLN A 394 5.44 2.05 9.84
CA GLN A 394 5.49 0.92 10.77
C GLN A 394 5.08 -0.37 10.04
N ILE A 395 6.03 -0.94 9.31
CA ILE A 395 5.83 -2.17 8.53
C ILE A 395 6.37 -3.35 9.34
N ASP A 396 5.50 -4.30 9.67
CA ASP A 396 5.85 -5.49 10.45
C ASP A 396 6.35 -6.65 9.56
N THR A 397 6.21 -6.51 8.24
CA THR A 397 6.54 -7.56 7.28
C THR A 397 7.92 -7.32 6.65
N PRO A 398 8.86 -8.29 6.71
CA PRO A 398 10.23 -8.11 6.21
C PRO A 398 10.35 -8.02 4.68
N TYR A 399 9.25 -8.22 3.96
CA TYR A 399 9.19 -8.25 2.50
C TYR A 399 8.58 -6.99 1.89
N LEU A 400 8.15 -6.05 2.72
CA LEU A 400 7.55 -4.79 2.31
C LEU A 400 8.37 -3.63 2.86
N ASP A 401 8.39 -2.53 2.12
CA ASP A 401 8.95 -1.26 2.53
C ASP A 401 7.92 -0.13 2.32
N GLU A 402 8.26 1.08 2.76
CA GLU A 402 7.34 2.23 2.68
C GLU A 402 6.93 2.53 1.22
N GLN A 403 7.79 2.20 0.25
CA GLN A 403 7.61 2.44 -1.18
C GLN A 403 6.82 1.34 -1.89
N SER A 404 6.63 0.17 -1.26
CA SER A 404 6.05 -1.03 -1.88
C SER A 404 4.86 -1.61 -1.13
N ASN A 405 4.49 -1.07 0.04
CA ASN A 405 3.30 -1.51 0.75
C ASN A 405 2.00 -1.08 0.05
N GLY A 406 0.96 -1.87 0.29
CA GLY A 406 -0.35 -1.73 -0.33
C GLY A 406 -1.08 -0.45 0.06
N LEU A 407 -0.90 0.06 1.28
CA LEU A 407 -1.54 1.31 1.72
C LEU A 407 -0.96 2.51 0.97
N SER A 408 0.36 2.59 0.85
CA SER A 408 1.04 3.67 0.13
C SER A 408 0.69 3.60 -1.36
N TYR A 409 0.68 2.39 -1.93
CA TYR A 409 0.27 2.16 -3.33
C TYR A 409 -1.19 2.59 -3.58
N LEU A 410 -2.09 2.30 -2.64
CA LEU A 410 -3.49 2.71 -2.71
C LEU A 410 -3.61 4.23 -2.80
N VAL A 411 -2.91 4.94 -1.91
CA VAL A 411 -2.93 6.39 -1.88
C VAL A 411 -2.39 6.96 -3.19
N ASP A 412 -1.21 6.53 -3.63
CA ASP A 412 -0.57 7.01 -4.86
C ASP A 412 -1.43 6.78 -6.11
N LYS A 413 -2.06 5.61 -6.26
CA LYS A 413 -2.79 5.24 -7.48
C LYS A 413 -4.23 5.71 -7.54
N VAL A 414 -4.87 5.94 -6.40
CA VAL A 414 -6.32 6.24 -6.34
C VAL A 414 -6.58 7.69 -5.94
N GLN A 415 -5.55 8.47 -5.59
CA GLN A 415 -5.68 9.90 -5.39
C GLN A 415 -6.35 10.59 -6.59
N GLY A 416 -7.20 11.58 -6.29
CA GLY A 416 -7.93 12.36 -7.30
C GLY A 416 -9.22 11.69 -7.80
N GLN A 417 -9.51 10.45 -7.40
CA GLN A 417 -10.77 9.79 -7.74
C GLN A 417 -11.94 10.29 -6.86
N GLN A 418 -13.09 10.55 -7.47
CA GLN A 418 -14.27 11.10 -6.78
C GLN A 418 -14.86 10.18 -5.70
N LEU A 419 -14.54 8.88 -5.71
CA LEU A 419 -15.00 7.92 -4.71
C LEU A 419 -14.01 7.71 -3.56
N PHE A 420 -12.83 8.33 -3.64
CA PHE A 420 -11.72 8.11 -2.73
C PHE A 420 -11.44 9.34 -1.88
N ALA A 421 -11.18 9.13 -0.60
CA ALA A 421 -10.64 10.15 0.28
C ALA A 421 -9.41 9.61 1.02
N HIS A 422 -8.43 10.48 1.19
CA HIS A 422 -7.23 10.20 1.94
C HIS A 422 -7.08 11.21 3.06
N ILE A 423 -6.74 10.77 4.26
CA ILE A 423 -6.49 11.65 5.41
C ILE A 423 -5.25 11.14 6.15
N GLN A 424 -4.24 12.01 6.25
CA GLN A 424 -3.12 11.84 7.15
C GLN A 424 -3.47 12.32 8.55
N LEU A 425 -3.28 11.44 9.53
CA LEU A 425 -3.30 11.81 10.94
C LEU A 425 -1.85 11.94 11.42
N VAL A 426 -1.36 13.17 11.48
CA VAL A 426 0.02 13.49 11.87
C VAL A 426 0.14 13.56 13.39
N LYS A 427 -0.84 14.16 14.06
CA LYS A 427 -0.74 14.42 15.50
C LYS A 427 -1.41 13.33 16.32
N GLY A 428 -0.59 12.53 17.01
CA GLY A 428 -1.05 11.64 18.06
C GLY A 428 -1.49 12.43 19.29
N GLU A 429 -2.62 12.06 19.88
CA GLU A 429 -3.11 12.65 21.13
C GLU A 429 -2.95 11.61 22.25
N ARG A 430 -1.68 11.23 22.50
CA ARG A 430 -1.29 10.24 23.50
C ARG A 430 -1.25 10.85 24.90
N SER A 431 -1.18 10.00 25.91
CA SER A 431 -0.95 10.41 27.30
C SER A 431 0.40 11.12 27.43
N GLU A 432 0.54 11.97 28.46
CA GLU A 432 1.80 12.65 28.78
C GLU A 432 2.98 11.67 28.89
N LEU A 433 2.76 10.50 29.48
CA LEU A 433 3.78 9.45 29.60
C LEU A 433 4.28 8.96 28.23
N ALA A 434 3.38 8.74 27.28
CA ALA A 434 3.75 8.23 25.97
C ALA A 434 4.37 9.32 25.07
N ASN A 435 4.01 10.59 25.28
CA ASN A 435 4.69 11.71 24.64
C ASN A 435 6.13 11.85 25.20
N LEU A 436 6.28 11.79 26.53
CA LEU A 436 7.59 11.82 27.19
C LEU A 436 8.48 10.67 26.74
N ALA A 437 7.94 9.45 26.62
CA ALA A 437 8.69 8.30 26.14
C ALA A 437 9.17 8.49 24.69
N ASN A 438 8.32 8.98 23.79
CA ASN A 438 8.71 9.28 22.40
C ASN A 438 9.77 10.40 22.30
N GLU A 439 9.80 11.34 23.25
CA GLU A 439 10.78 12.43 23.28
C GLU A 439 12.13 12.01 23.86
N LEU A 440 12.13 11.08 24.83
CA LEU A 440 13.33 10.71 25.60
C LEU A 440 13.98 9.38 25.21
N LEU A 441 13.25 8.47 24.56
CA LEU A 441 13.70 7.12 24.15
C LEU A 441 13.68 6.99 22.63
#